data_AF-A0AAW0IBL9-F1
#
_entry.id   AF-A0AAW0IBL9-F1
#
_cell.length_a   1.000
_cell.length_b   1.000
_cell.length_c   1.000
_cell.angle_alpha   90.00
_cell.angle_beta   90.00
_cell.angle_gamma   90.00
#
_symmetry.space_group_name_H-M   'P 1'
#
loop_
_entity.id
_entity.type
_entity.pdbx_description
1 polymer ?
#
loop_
_entity_poly.entity_id
_entity_poly.type
_entity_poly.pdbx_seq_one_letter_code
_entity_poly.pdbx_strand_id
1 'polypeptide(L)'
;MAACTGGPGFWSENILDYFLRNNQITTKDGAEIVWYHAANHKSQMREALRSAAHMIEADVLLPSDGSEHGQPIMAHPPETYSDNSLQEWLAEVIQSNKGIKLDFKSLAAVRASMQFLENVKPLLQRPVWINADILPGPNGSSKVVDAKAFLDTVTASFPDVTFSLGWTTGWHPEKVNEGGNSNQVLTVG
;
A
#
# COMPACT_ATOMS: atom_id res chain seq x y z
N MET A 1 23.73 26.14 -16.71
CA MET A 1 23.95 25.20 -15.59
C MET A 1 23.25 23.91 -15.93
N ALA A 2 23.97 22.80 -15.92
CA ALA A 2 23.43 21.49 -16.32
C ALA A 2 22.36 21.03 -15.32
N ALA A 3 21.26 20.47 -15.84
CA ALA A 3 20.22 19.85 -15.04
C ALA A 3 20.83 18.69 -14.25
N CYS A 4 20.69 18.74 -12.93
CA CYS A 4 21.08 17.64 -12.05
C CYS A 4 20.23 16.42 -12.43
N THR A 5 20.88 15.38 -12.96
CA THR A 5 20.29 14.07 -13.15
C THR A 5 19.95 13.52 -11.77
N GLY A 6 18.65 13.50 -11.45
CA GLY A 6 18.13 13.11 -10.13
C GLY A 6 18.61 11.73 -9.73
N GLY A 7 19.10 11.60 -8.50
CA GLY A 7 19.53 10.32 -7.94
C GLY A 7 18.40 9.29 -7.90
N PRO A 8 18.71 8.01 -7.61
CA PRO A 8 17.69 6.99 -7.41
C PRO A 8 16.74 7.45 -6.30
N GLY A 9 15.44 7.17 -6.48
CA GLY A 9 14.45 7.51 -5.46
C GLY A 9 14.64 6.66 -4.21
N PHE A 10 13.80 6.89 -3.21
CA PHE A 10 13.85 6.12 -1.96
C PHE A 10 12.45 5.84 -1.42
N TRP A 11 12.30 4.79 -0.61
CA TRP A 11 11.00 4.36 -0.10
C TRP A 11 10.32 5.39 0.82
N SER A 12 11.07 6.25 1.50
CA SER A 12 10.53 7.38 2.28
C SER A 12 10.46 8.70 1.50
N GLU A 13 10.76 8.70 0.20
CA GLU A 13 10.66 9.91 -0.61
C GLU A 13 9.20 10.38 -0.71
N ASN A 14 8.98 11.68 -0.64
CA ASN A 14 7.66 12.28 -0.86
C ASN A 14 7.17 11.97 -2.29
N ILE A 15 5.93 11.50 -2.42
CA ILE A 15 5.39 11.11 -3.73
C ILE A 15 5.41 12.23 -4.76
N LEU A 16 5.12 13.48 -4.35
CA LEU A 16 5.06 14.61 -5.26
C LEU A 16 6.45 14.94 -5.78
N ASP A 17 7.45 14.91 -4.91
CA ASP A 17 8.84 15.13 -5.31
C ASP A 17 9.33 14.04 -6.26
N TYR A 18 9.02 12.77 -5.97
CA TYR A 18 9.36 11.64 -6.83
C TYR A 18 8.73 11.75 -8.22
N PHE A 19 7.42 11.98 -8.31
CA PHE A 19 6.75 12.02 -9.61
C PHE A 19 7.07 13.32 -10.38
N LEU A 20 7.34 14.42 -9.68
CA LEU A 20 7.77 15.67 -10.32
C LEU A 20 9.17 15.53 -10.91
N ARG A 21 10.15 14.99 -10.16
CA ARG A 21 11.52 14.81 -10.69
C ARG A 21 11.58 13.83 -11.86
N ASN A 22 10.60 12.92 -11.95
CA ASN A 22 10.46 11.96 -13.04
C ASN A 22 9.58 12.47 -14.20
N ASN A 23 9.14 13.73 -14.17
CA ASN A 23 8.26 14.36 -15.16
C ASN A 23 6.94 13.60 -15.39
N GLN A 24 6.40 12.97 -14.35
CA GLN A 24 5.13 12.25 -14.39
C GLN A 24 3.95 13.13 -13.93
N ILE A 25 4.23 14.18 -13.17
CA ILE A 25 3.31 15.26 -12.84
C ILE A 25 3.95 16.61 -13.19
N THR A 26 3.14 17.65 -13.32
CA THR A 26 3.59 18.99 -13.72
C THR A 26 3.64 19.98 -12.57
N THR A 27 2.83 19.78 -11.54
CA THR A 27 2.82 20.60 -10.33
C THR A 27 2.93 19.75 -9.07
N LYS A 28 3.23 20.37 -7.93
CA LYS A 28 3.19 19.69 -6.61
C LYS A 28 1.76 19.63 -6.09
N ASP A 29 0.86 19.07 -6.88
CA ASP A 29 -0.55 18.85 -6.52
C ASP A 29 -0.84 17.35 -6.42
N GLY A 30 -1.36 16.93 -5.26
CA GLY A 30 -1.79 15.55 -5.04
C GLY A 30 -2.92 15.11 -5.97
N ALA A 31 -3.70 16.03 -6.51
CA ALA A 31 -4.75 15.74 -7.49
C ALA A 31 -4.21 15.20 -8.83
N GLU A 32 -2.93 15.45 -9.15
CA GLU A 32 -2.28 14.87 -10.35
C GLU A 32 -1.83 13.41 -10.14
N ILE A 33 -1.89 12.89 -8.91
CA ILE A 33 -1.52 11.51 -8.62
C ILE A 33 -2.66 10.58 -9.02
N VAL A 34 -2.42 9.80 -10.07
CA VAL A 34 -3.35 8.77 -10.55
C VAL A 34 -3.08 7.47 -9.79
N TRP A 35 -4.15 6.83 -9.32
CA TRP A 35 -4.08 5.60 -8.52
C TRP A 35 -4.71 4.43 -9.27
N TYR A 36 -4.06 3.27 -9.18
CA TYR A 36 -4.69 1.98 -9.46
C TYR A 36 -4.98 1.30 -8.12
N HIS A 37 -6.24 0.92 -7.90
CA HIS A 37 -6.70 0.34 -6.64
C HIS A 37 -6.92 -1.17 -6.75
N ALA A 38 -6.76 -1.87 -5.62
CA ALA A 38 -7.00 -3.30 -5.48
C ALA A 38 -6.30 -4.15 -6.57
N ALA A 39 -5.00 -3.91 -6.80
CA ALA A 39 -4.18 -4.69 -7.73
C ALA A 39 -3.79 -6.07 -7.16
N ASN A 40 -4.79 -6.84 -6.73
CA ASN A 40 -4.64 -8.01 -5.87
C ASN A 40 -4.26 -9.27 -6.67
N HIS A 41 -4.77 -9.43 -7.89
CA HIS A 41 -4.46 -10.56 -8.76
C HIS A 41 -3.32 -10.27 -9.73
N LYS A 42 -2.65 -11.31 -10.24
CA LYS A 42 -1.57 -11.14 -11.23
C LYS A 42 -2.05 -10.42 -12.49
N SER A 43 -3.29 -10.63 -12.91
CA SER A 43 -3.90 -9.91 -14.04
C SER A 43 -4.03 -8.41 -13.76
N GLN A 44 -4.59 -8.04 -12.60
CA GLN A 44 -4.79 -6.65 -12.18
C GLN A 44 -3.45 -5.94 -11.97
N MET A 45 -2.47 -6.59 -11.33
CA MET A 45 -1.12 -6.04 -11.20
C MET A 45 -0.49 -5.76 -12.57
N ARG A 46 -0.59 -6.69 -13.53
CA ARG A 46 -0.07 -6.49 -14.89
C ARG A 46 -0.79 -5.37 -15.64
N GLU A 47 -2.08 -5.19 -15.39
CA GLU A 47 -2.85 -4.06 -15.93
C GLU A 47 -2.36 -2.75 -15.32
N ALA A 48 -2.25 -2.69 -13.99
CA ALA A 48 -1.78 -1.52 -13.25
C ALA A 48 -0.38 -1.07 -13.72
N LEU A 49 0.54 -2.01 -13.94
CA LEU A 49 1.89 -1.75 -14.44
C LEU A 49 1.91 -1.11 -15.84
N ARG A 50 0.94 -1.46 -16.70
CA ARG A 50 0.81 -0.90 -18.06
C ARG A 50 -0.04 0.37 -18.14
N SER A 51 -0.78 0.67 -17.07
CA SER A 51 -1.68 1.83 -17.01
C SER A 51 -0.92 3.15 -16.84
N ALA A 52 -1.66 4.26 -16.93
CA ALA A 52 -1.16 5.59 -16.62
C ALA A 52 -1.03 5.89 -15.11
N ALA A 53 -1.36 4.93 -14.23
CA ALA A 53 -1.30 5.15 -12.78
C ALA A 53 0.11 5.51 -12.30
N HIS A 54 0.21 6.37 -11.30
CA HIS A 54 1.46 6.72 -10.62
C HIS A 54 1.68 5.77 -9.44
N MET A 55 0.64 5.55 -8.65
CA MET A 55 0.65 4.66 -7.49
C MET A 55 -0.16 3.39 -7.78
N ILE A 56 0.36 2.24 -7.36
CA ILE A 56 -0.40 0.99 -7.32
C ILE A 56 -0.65 0.63 -5.87
N GLU A 57 -1.93 0.49 -5.54
CA GLU A 57 -2.42 0.04 -4.25
C GLU A 57 -2.89 -1.42 -4.36
N ALA A 58 -2.56 -2.20 -3.34
CA ALA A 58 -3.05 -3.57 -3.21
C ALA A 58 -3.16 -3.98 -1.74
N ASP A 59 -4.12 -4.84 -1.48
CA ASP A 59 -4.51 -5.30 -0.15
C ASP A 59 -3.65 -6.49 0.27
N VAL A 60 -3.18 -6.51 1.51
CA VAL A 60 -2.36 -7.59 2.05
C VAL A 60 -3.12 -8.33 3.15
N LEU A 61 -3.31 -9.62 2.91
CA LEU A 61 -3.99 -10.54 3.81
C LEU A 61 -3.07 -11.72 4.14
N LEU A 62 -3.13 -12.16 5.40
CA LEU A 62 -2.51 -13.41 5.81
C LEU A 62 -3.59 -14.51 5.81
N PRO A 63 -3.50 -15.53 4.93
CA PRO A 63 -4.49 -16.60 4.90
C PRO A 63 -4.56 -17.30 6.25
N SER A 64 -5.78 -17.54 6.72
CA SER A 64 -6.02 -18.40 7.90
C SER A 64 -6.19 -19.84 7.44
N ASP A 65 -5.16 -20.39 6.78
CA ASP A 65 -5.18 -21.76 6.24
C ASP A 65 -4.77 -22.81 7.30
N GLY A 66 -4.49 -22.39 8.53
CA GLY A 66 -4.06 -23.25 9.63
C GLY A 66 -2.56 -23.54 9.65
N SER A 67 -1.77 -22.98 8.72
CA SER A 67 -0.32 -23.06 8.76
C SER A 67 0.28 -21.97 9.65
N GLU A 68 1.20 -22.35 10.55
CA GLU A 68 1.96 -21.39 11.38
C GLU A 68 2.94 -20.52 10.57
N HIS A 69 3.02 -20.75 9.26
CA HIS A 69 3.96 -20.13 8.32
C HIS A 69 3.27 -19.55 7.08
N GLY A 70 1.97 -19.23 7.18
CA GLY A 70 1.21 -18.68 6.05
C GLY A 70 1.96 -17.51 5.39
N GLN A 71 2.06 -17.53 4.06
CA GLN A 71 2.66 -16.45 3.31
C GLN A 71 1.61 -15.36 3.06
N PRO A 72 1.92 -14.05 3.23
CA PRO A 72 1.01 -12.98 2.88
C PRO A 72 0.67 -13.02 1.38
N ILE A 73 -0.62 -12.86 1.08
CA ILE A 73 -1.15 -12.80 -0.27
C ILE A 73 -1.80 -11.44 -0.52
N MET A 74 -1.94 -11.09 -1.79
CA MET A 74 -2.59 -9.87 -2.19
C MET A 74 -4.11 -10.12 -2.32
N ALA A 75 -4.91 -9.75 -1.32
CA ALA A 75 -6.34 -10.03 -1.25
C ALA A 75 -7.10 -9.10 -0.28
N HIS A 76 -8.37 -8.82 -0.59
CA HIS A 76 -9.30 -8.08 0.27
C HIS A 76 -10.47 -8.98 0.69
N PRO A 77 -10.83 -9.06 1.98
CA PRO A 77 -12.04 -9.77 2.42
C PRO A 77 -13.30 -9.33 1.64
N PRO A 78 -14.21 -10.24 1.25
CA PRO A 78 -14.30 -11.63 1.71
C PRO A 78 -13.36 -12.62 1.00
N GLU A 79 -12.57 -12.17 0.02
CA GLU A 79 -11.58 -13.03 -0.62
C GLU A 79 -10.45 -13.36 0.36
N THR A 80 -10.17 -14.66 0.51
CA THR A 80 -9.11 -15.18 1.38
C THR A 80 -8.05 -15.94 0.60
N TYR A 81 -8.12 -15.86 -0.73
CA TYR A 81 -7.23 -16.50 -1.69
C TYR A 81 -6.88 -15.50 -2.79
N SER A 82 -5.67 -15.61 -3.32
CA SER A 82 -5.22 -14.90 -4.52
C SER A 82 -4.19 -15.73 -5.27
N ASP A 83 -4.10 -15.53 -6.57
CA ASP A 83 -3.06 -16.09 -7.43
C ASP A 83 -1.71 -15.36 -7.31
N ASN A 84 -1.63 -14.36 -6.44
CA ASN A 84 -0.49 -13.48 -6.25
C ASN A 84 -0.10 -13.38 -4.76
N SER A 85 1.08 -13.89 -4.43
CA SER A 85 1.69 -13.63 -3.12
C SER A 85 2.26 -12.21 -3.03
N LEU A 86 2.45 -11.68 -1.82
CA LEU A 86 3.15 -10.40 -1.63
C LEU A 86 4.55 -10.42 -2.25
N GLN A 87 5.25 -11.55 -2.16
CA GLN A 87 6.60 -11.68 -2.71
C GLN A 87 6.60 -11.56 -4.25
N GLU A 88 5.69 -12.27 -4.92
CA GLU A 88 5.55 -12.19 -6.39
C GLU A 88 5.10 -10.79 -6.81
N TRP A 89 4.18 -10.19 -6.07
CA TRP A 89 3.70 -8.83 -6.35
C TRP A 89 4.84 -7.81 -6.26
N LEU A 90 5.62 -7.86 -5.17
CA LEU A 90 6.79 -6.99 -5.00
C LEU A 90 7.80 -7.23 -6.12
N ALA A 91 8.12 -8.47 -6.44
CA ALA A 91 9.11 -8.82 -7.47
C ALA A 91 8.79 -8.20 -8.83
N GLU A 92 7.51 -8.09 -9.20
CA GLU A 92 7.07 -7.44 -10.44
C GLU A 92 7.02 -5.92 -10.31
N VAL A 93 6.42 -5.39 -9.24
CA VAL A 93 6.22 -3.94 -9.09
C VAL A 93 7.51 -3.18 -8.90
N ILE A 94 8.53 -3.75 -8.24
CA ILE A 94 9.84 -3.10 -8.09
C ILE A 94 10.60 -2.93 -9.40
N GLN A 95 10.21 -3.63 -10.47
CA GLN A 95 10.80 -3.46 -11.81
C GLN A 95 10.23 -2.24 -12.55
N SER A 96 9.25 -1.54 -11.96
CA SER A 96 8.60 -0.37 -12.53
C SER A 96 9.00 0.93 -11.84
N ASN A 97 8.51 2.05 -12.39
CA ASN A 97 8.58 3.38 -11.79
C ASN A 97 7.30 3.75 -11.02
N LYS A 98 6.44 2.78 -10.71
CA LYS A 98 5.19 3.00 -9.96
C LYS A 98 5.51 3.11 -8.48
N GLY A 99 4.89 4.05 -7.78
CA GLY A 99 4.90 4.03 -6.32
C GLY A 99 3.99 2.92 -5.77
N ILE A 100 4.22 2.53 -4.53
CA ILE A 100 3.58 1.37 -3.90
C ILE A 100 2.73 1.84 -2.73
N LYS A 101 1.50 1.34 -2.61
CA LYS A 101 0.71 1.41 -1.37
C LYS A 101 0.26 0.00 -0.98
N LEU A 102 0.62 -0.44 0.23
CA LEU A 102 0.20 -1.74 0.76
C LEU A 102 -0.87 -1.53 1.84
N ASP A 103 -2.05 -2.07 1.63
CA ASP A 103 -3.17 -1.97 2.56
C ASP A 103 -3.34 -3.24 3.39
N PHE A 104 -2.86 -3.21 4.64
CA PHE A 104 -2.86 -4.36 5.53
C PHE A 104 -4.20 -4.58 6.22
N LYS A 105 -4.76 -5.78 6.06
CA LYS A 105 -6.06 -6.16 6.64
C LYS A 105 -5.98 -6.74 8.05
N SER A 106 -4.78 -6.99 8.56
CA SER A 106 -4.57 -7.41 9.95
C SER A 106 -3.15 -7.15 10.44
N LEU A 107 -2.97 -7.05 11.76
CA LEU A 107 -1.64 -6.96 12.38
C LEU A 107 -0.78 -8.21 12.07
N ALA A 108 -1.40 -9.38 11.95
CA ALA A 108 -0.69 -10.60 11.59
C ALA A 108 -0.10 -10.51 10.16
N ALA A 109 -0.87 -9.96 9.21
CA ALA A 109 -0.38 -9.70 7.86
C ALA A 109 0.79 -8.72 7.84
N VAL A 110 0.74 -7.65 8.65
CA VAL A 110 1.85 -6.68 8.79
C VAL A 110 3.11 -7.39 9.24
N ARG A 111 3.04 -8.13 10.36
CA ARG A 111 4.18 -8.86 10.93
C ARG A 111 4.78 -9.86 9.96
N ALA A 112 3.94 -10.65 9.30
CA ALA A 112 4.38 -11.64 8.31
C ALA A 112 5.01 -10.99 7.05
N SER A 113 4.63 -9.74 6.74
CA SER A 113 5.09 -9.04 5.54
C SER A 113 6.40 -8.28 5.72
N MET A 114 6.78 -7.90 6.94
CA MET A 114 7.98 -7.08 7.17
C MET A 114 9.25 -7.74 6.64
N GLN A 115 9.41 -9.06 6.82
CA GLN A 115 10.56 -9.78 6.29
C GLN A 115 10.66 -9.68 4.75
N PHE A 116 9.54 -9.79 4.04
CA PHE A 116 9.53 -9.66 2.57
C PHE A 116 9.89 -8.25 2.13
N LEU A 117 9.38 -7.23 2.84
CA LEU A 117 9.69 -5.83 2.55
C LEU A 117 11.14 -5.49 2.85
N GLU A 118 11.71 -5.97 3.95
CA GLU A 118 13.12 -5.79 4.29
C GLU A 118 14.05 -6.41 3.24
N ASN A 119 13.71 -7.61 2.75
CA ASN A 119 14.49 -8.28 1.70
C ASN A 119 14.58 -7.46 0.41
N VAL A 120 13.53 -6.73 0.04
CA VAL A 120 13.51 -5.89 -1.16
C VAL A 120 13.83 -4.42 -0.87
N LYS A 121 13.98 -4.02 0.40
CA LYS A 121 14.19 -2.62 0.81
C LYS A 121 15.32 -1.91 0.06
N PRO A 122 16.49 -2.51 -0.19
CA PRO A 122 17.55 -1.88 -0.98
C PRO A 122 17.17 -1.59 -2.44
N LEU A 123 16.14 -2.28 -2.95
CA LEU A 123 15.61 -2.15 -4.31
C LEU A 123 14.42 -1.19 -4.40
N LEU A 124 13.92 -0.67 -3.27
CA LEU A 124 12.79 0.26 -3.19
C LEU A 124 13.25 1.69 -3.49
N GLN A 125 13.53 1.95 -4.77
CA GLN A 125 13.93 3.27 -5.27
C GLN A 125 12.72 4.13 -5.69
N ARG A 126 11.62 4.00 -4.95
CA ARG A 126 10.30 4.58 -5.24
C ARG A 126 9.52 4.73 -3.94
N PRO A 127 8.59 5.70 -3.83
CA PRO A 127 7.80 5.90 -2.64
C PRO A 127 6.99 4.64 -2.27
N VAL A 128 6.99 4.33 -0.98
CA VAL A 128 6.19 3.23 -0.40
C VAL A 128 5.29 3.81 0.68
N TRP A 129 4.00 3.52 0.58
CA TRP A 129 2.98 3.89 1.53
C TRP A 129 2.47 2.64 2.23
N ILE A 130 2.33 2.72 3.55
CA ILE A 130 1.83 1.63 4.38
C ILE A 130 0.50 2.05 4.99
N ASN A 131 -0.54 1.27 4.71
CA ASN A 131 -1.92 1.55 5.08
C ASN A 131 -2.48 0.46 5.98
N ALA A 132 -3.32 0.87 6.93
CA ALA A 132 -4.20 -0.01 7.68
C ALA A 132 -5.36 0.81 8.28
N ASP A 133 -6.51 0.15 8.48
CA ASP A 133 -7.61 0.70 9.25
C ASP A 133 -7.35 0.49 10.75
N ILE A 134 -6.75 1.49 11.39
CA ILE A 134 -6.39 1.47 12.82
C ILE A 134 -7.35 2.27 13.71
N LEU A 135 -8.30 2.99 13.10
CA LEU A 135 -9.31 3.77 13.79
C LEU A 135 -10.71 3.15 13.61
N PRO A 136 -11.58 3.18 14.64
CA PRO A 136 -12.96 2.77 14.46
C PRO A 136 -13.70 3.85 13.66
N GLY A 137 -14.38 3.46 12.58
CA GLY A 137 -15.23 4.38 11.81
C GLY A 137 -16.73 4.22 12.12
N PRO A 138 -17.56 5.15 11.62
CA PRO A 138 -19.01 5.10 11.81
C PRO A 138 -19.59 3.80 11.24
N ASN A 139 -20.37 3.07 12.06
CA ASN A 139 -20.93 1.75 11.73
C ASN A 139 -19.88 0.67 11.37
N GLY A 140 -18.58 0.95 11.55
CA GLY A 140 -17.50 0.04 11.25
C GLY A 140 -17.39 -1.11 12.24
N SER A 141 -16.73 -2.18 11.81
CA SER A 141 -16.30 -3.24 12.71
C SER A 141 -15.43 -2.68 13.82
N SER A 142 -15.62 -3.15 15.06
CA SER A 142 -14.70 -2.88 16.17
C SER A 142 -13.35 -3.60 16.01
N LYS A 143 -13.23 -4.51 15.03
CA LYS A 143 -11.99 -5.21 14.70
C LYS A 143 -11.06 -4.33 13.85
N VAL A 144 -10.61 -3.23 14.45
CA VAL A 144 -9.53 -2.40 13.91
C VAL A 144 -8.19 -3.10 14.07
N VAL A 145 -7.20 -2.74 13.26
CA VAL A 145 -5.81 -3.10 13.53
C VAL A 145 -5.34 -2.32 14.77
N ASP A 146 -4.62 -2.99 15.68
CA ASP A 146 -4.06 -2.31 16.86
C ASP A 146 -3.08 -1.21 16.42
N ALA A 147 -3.46 0.05 16.66
CA ALA A 147 -2.74 1.24 16.20
C ALA A 147 -1.28 1.26 16.65
N LYS A 148 -1.04 1.04 17.95
CA LYS A 148 0.31 1.14 18.52
C LYS A 148 1.19 0.01 18.00
N ALA A 149 0.71 -1.22 18.05
CA ALA A 149 1.45 -2.37 17.58
C ALA A 149 1.74 -2.31 16.08
N PHE A 150 0.81 -1.77 15.28
CA PHE A 150 1.02 -1.52 13.85
C PHE A 150 2.15 -0.51 13.62
N LEU A 151 2.07 0.67 14.23
CA LEU A 151 3.08 1.73 14.07
C LEU A 151 4.45 1.25 14.55
N ASP A 152 4.53 0.62 15.73
CA ASP A 152 5.78 0.06 16.26
C ASP A 152 6.38 -0.99 15.33
N THR A 153 5.54 -1.90 14.79
CA THR A 153 6.02 -2.97 13.89
C THR A 153 6.57 -2.40 12.59
N VAL A 154 5.87 -1.44 11.98
CA VAL A 154 6.29 -0.85 10.70
C VAL A 154 7.53 0.03 10.89
N THR A 155 7.55 0.90 11.91
CA THR A 155 8.66 1.84 12.13
C THR A 155 9.96 1.17 12.58
N ALA A 156 9.90 -0.02 13.17
CA ALA A 156 11.09 -0.84 13.47
C ALA A 156 11.89 -1.16 12.20
N SER A 157 11.21 -1.40 11.07
CA SER A 157 11.83 -1.73 9.78
C SER A 157 11.88 -0.53 8.83
N PHE A 158 10.92 0.38 8.89
CA PHE A 158 10.74 1.53 7.99
C PHE A 158 10.40 2.81 8.78
N PRO A 159 11.38 3.43 9.46
CA PRO A 159 11.14 4.53 10.41
C PRO A 159 10.51 5.78 9.79
N ASP A 160 10.82 6.08 8.53
CA ASP A 160 10.37 7.30 7.85
C ASP A 160 9.33 7.03 6.75
N VAL A 161 8.62 5.90 6.80
CA VAL A 161 7.65 5.55 5.76
C VAL A 161 6.42 6.44 5.83
N THR A 162 5.83 6.74 4.68
CA THR A 162 4.54 7.43 4.68
C THR A 162 3.43 6.47 5.10
N PHE A 163 2.73 6.83 6.17
CA PHE A 163 1.52 6.13 6.57
C PHE A 163 0.29 6.71 5.87
N SER A 164 -0.62 5.83 5.48
CA SER A 164 -1.98 6.18 5.03
C SER A 164 -2.95 5.50 6.00
N LEU A 165 -3.30 6.16 7.10
CA LEU A 165 -4.06 5.56 8.19
C LEU A 165 -5.57 5.74 7.95
N GLY A 166 -6.30 4.63 7.97
CA GLY A 166 -7.75 4.61 7.71
C GLY A 166 -8.59 4.33 8.95
N TRP A 167 -9.91 4.31 8.73
CA TRP A 167 -10.91 3.90 9.71
C TRP A 167 -11.77 2.77 9.13
N THR A 168 -12.24 1.86 9.99
CA THR A 168 -13.13 0.78 9.55
C THR A 168 -14.46 1.34 9.05
N THR A 169 -14.96 0.81 7.93
CA THR A 169 -16.28 1.16 7.40
C THR A 169 -17.27 0.02 7.61
N GLY A 170 -18.53 0.36 7.91
CA GLY A 170 -19.63 -0.60 8.04
C GLY A 170 -20.12 -1.06 6.68
N TRP A 171 -19.28 -1.75 5.90
CA TRP A 171 -19.68 -2.24 4.59
C TRP A 171 -20.67 -3.41 4.74
N HIS A 172 -21.89 -3.23 4.23
CA HIS A 172 -22.87 -4.28 4.08
C HIS A 172 -23.21 -4.46 2.58
N PRO A 173 -23.14 -5.68 2.02
CA PRO A 173 -23.41 -5.93 0.60
C PRO A 173 -24.86 -5.60 0.16
N GLU A 174 -25.78 -5.39 1.11
CA GLU A 174 -27.21 -5.15 0.85
C GLU A 174 -27.67 -3.71 1.07
N LYS A 175 -26.77 -2.77 1.38
CA LYS A 175 -27.13 -1.35 1.57
C LYS A 175 -26.33 -0.46 0.62
N VAL A 176 -27.04 0.40 -0.10
CA VAL A 176 -26.42 1.50 -0.84
C VAL A 176 -25.73 2.39 0.18
N ASN A 177 -24.40 2.42 0.16
CA ASN A 177 -23.62 3.25 1.08
C ASN A 177 -23.60 4.69 0.57
N GLU A 178 -24.23 5.61 1.29
CA GLU A 178 -24.06 7.07 1.11
C GLU A 178 -22.75 7.57 1.76
N GLY A 179 -21.64 6.86 1.54
CA GLY A 179 -20.33 7.21 2.10
C GLY A 179 -19.22 6.79 1.15
N GLY A 180 -18.63 7.77 0.47
CA GLY A 180 -17.69 7.59 -0.61
C GLY A 180 -16.37 6.91 -0.21
N ASN A 181 -15.64 6.47 -1.25
CA ASN A 181 -14.25 6.03 -1.21
C ASN A 181 -13.47 6.79 -0.12
N SER A 182 -13.04 6.09 0.92
CA SER A 182 -12.21 6.63 2.00
C SER A 182 -10.77 6.85 1.50
N ASN A 183 -10.59 7.86 0.66
CA ASN A 183 -9.30 8.50 0.43
C ASN A 183 -9.19 9.69 1.38
N GLN A 184 -8.64 9.47 2.58
CA GLN A 184 -8.05 10.57 3.35
C GLN A 184 -6.60 10.23 3.65
N VAL A 185 -5.72 11.02 3.04
CA VAL A 185 -4.28 10.99 3.22
C VAL A 185 -3.96 11.73 4.51
N LEU A 186 -3.59 11.01 5.57
CA LEU A 186 -2.88 11.60 6.70
C LEU A 186 -1.37 11.52 6.42
N THR A 187 -0.82 12.49 5.69
CA THR A 187 0.63 12.69 5.68
C THR A 187 0.98 13.37 7.00
N VAL A 188 1.61 12.63 7.93
CA VAL A 188 2.33 13.29 9.02
C VAL A 188 3.63 13.82 8.42
N GLY A 189 3.67 15.12 8.18
CA GLY A 189 4.85 15.85 7.71
C GLY A 189 5.75 16.31 8.85
#